data_AF-A0A8R1HH88-F1
#
_entry.id   AF-A0A8R1HH88-F1
#
_cell.length_a   1.000
_cell.length_b   1.000
_cell.length_c   1.000
_cell.angle_alpha   90.00
_cell.angle_beta   90.00
_cell.angle_gamma   90.00
#
_symmetry.space_group_name_H-M   'P 1'
#
loop_
_entity.id
_entity.type
_entity.pdbx_description
1 polymer ?
#
loop_
_entity_poly.entity_id
_entity_poly.type
_entity_poly.pdbx_seq_one_letter_code
_entity_poly.pdbx_strand_id
1 'polypeptide(L)'
;MPHVDIFREPVYRTFRSSECSWAAFYMKLVNVFRYFLPILIIFVTDGLWRKTNTFREVPDISLTGDFIVYAYGHDRSIVSSSFAVLNSAASSDQLSTSQITHHFSNPTDFGEEEDNGFDDDVQILNLNLQFQMSTQNLSIDTLIYAFVLKFRLDYHSVIDMELLLTDTLKLPPSTSTIQTTARLSVDQSIPFHNSKQTFQIIDRSRQDVEHFQIQSVLRRVTQSPITLEMKR
;
A
#
# COMPACT_ATOMS: atom_id res chain seq x y z
N MET A 1 73.21 -48.59 29.84
CA MET A 1 73.07 -48.25 28.41
C MET A 1 71.62 -47.90 28.16
N PRO A 2 71.27 -46.74 27.59
CA PRO A 2 69.89 -46.41 27.26
C PRO A 2 69.50 -47.12 25.96
N HIS A 3 68.40 -47.87 26.00
CA HIS A 3 67.83 -48.50 24.81
C HIS A 3 66.93 -47.49 24.09
N VAL A 4 67.06 -47.40 22.77
CA VAL A 4 66.21 -46.58 21.89
C VAL A 4 65.19 -47.51 21.25
N ASP A 5 63.90 -47.28 21.49
CA ASP A 5 62.82 -48.02 20.85
C ASP A 5 62.67 -47.55 19.40
N ILE A 6 62.97 -48.44 18.45
CA ILE A 6 63.03 -48.13 17.01
C ILE A 6 61.65 -48.26 16.35
N PHE A 7 60.71 -48.99 16.97
CA PHE A 7 59.38 -49.20 16.40
C PHE A 7 58.35 -49.53 17.48
N ARG A 8 57.19 -48.88 17.42
CA ARG A 8 56.06 -49.11 18.32
C ARG A 8 54.78 -49.12 17.50
N GLU A 9 54.17 -50.29 17.33
CA GLU A 9 52.84 -50.37 16.73
C GLU A 9 51.74 -50.19 17.78
N PRO A 10 50.67 -49.44 17.49
CA PRO A 10 49.52 -49.38 18.38
C PRO A 10 48.74 -50.69 18.30
N VAL A 11 48.67 -51.42 19.40
CA VAL A 11 47.79 -52.59 19.53
C VAL A 11 46.36 -52.11 19.68
N TYR A 12 45.57 -52.22 18.61
CA TYR A 12 44.14 -51.95 18.65
C TYR A 12 43.42 -53.10 19.35
N ARG A 13 42.98 -52.88 20.60
CA ARG A 13 42.13 -53.83 21.32
C ARG A 13 40.66 -53.60 20.96
N THR A 14 40.07 -54.52 20.22
CA THR A 14 38.63 -54.53 19.94
C THR A 14 37.90 -55.25 21.07
N PHE A 15 37.04 -54.54 21.81
CA PHE A 15 36.16 -55.16 22.79
C PHE A 15 34.86 -55.57 22.12
N ARG A 16 34.62 -56.88 22.02
CA ARG A 16 33.34 -57.44 21.53
C ARG A 16 32.39 -57.59 22.72
N SER A 17 31.27 -56.88 22.68
CA SER A 17 30.18 -57.05 23.65
C SER A 17 29.04 -57.84 23.01
N SER A 18 28.31 -58.62 23.79
CA SER A 18 27.02 -59.17 23.37
C SER A 18 26.02 -58.04 23.12
N GLU A 19 25.10 -58.24 22.16
CA GLU A 19 24.06 -57.26 21.78
C GLU A 19 23.09 -56.92 22.94
N CYS A 20 23.00 -57.79 23.96
CA CYS A 20 22.16 -57.62 25.14
C CYS A 20 22.99 -57.24 26.38
N SER A 21 23.93 -56.30 26.21
CA SER A 21 24.77 -55.76 27.29
C SER A 21 24.48 -54.28 27.49
N TRP A 22 24.67 -53.77 28.70
CA TRP A 22 24.46 -52.36 29.04
C TRP A 22 25.30 -51.41 28.17
N ALA A 23 26.51 -51.85 27.77
CA ALA A 23 27.38 -51.10 26.87
C ALA A 23 26.79 -50.98 25.44
N ALA A 24 26.18 -52.06 24.94
CA ALA A 24 25.51 -52.05 23.64
C ALA A 24 24.27 -51.15 23.66
N PHE A 25 23.48 -51.19 24.75
CA PHE A 25 22.35 -50.29 24.96
C PHE A 25 22.78 -48.82 24.97
N TYR A 26 23.82 -48.47 25.73
CA TYR A 26 24.34 -47.10 25.77
C TYR A 26 24.81 -46.61 24.39
N MET A 27 25.53 -47.46 23.64
CA MET A 27 25.96 -47.12 22.27
C MET A 27 24.78 -46.93 21.32
N LYS A 28 23.71 -47.72 21.43
CA LYS A 28 22.47 -47.53 20.65
C LYS A 28 21.78 -46.23 21.04
N LEU A 29 21.69 -45.92 22.33
CA LEU A 29 21.10 -44.69 22.85
C LEU A 29 21.85 -43.45 22.36
N VAL A 30 23.18 -43.43 22.46
CA VAL A 30 24.00 -42.33 21.93
C VAL A 30 23.81 -42.17 20.41
N ASN A 31 23.73 -43.28 19.66
CA ASN A 31 23.44 -43.21 18.23
C ASN A 31 22.04 -42.67 17.93
N VAL A 32 21.02 -43.00 18.72
CA VAL A 32 19.67 -42.43 18.59
C VAL A 32 19.71 -40.93 18.82
N PHE A 33 20.35 -40.46 19.90
CA PHE A 33 20.51 -39.02 20.16
C PHE A 33 21.30 -38.32 19.06
N ARG A 34 22.33 -38.96 18.49
CA ARG A 34 23.12 -38.40 17.37
C ARG A 34 22.26 -38.04 16.15
N TYR A 35 21.25 -38.86 15.85
CA TYR A 35 20.35 -38.61 14.71
C TYR A 35 19.12 -37.78 15.09
N PHE A 36 18.58 -37.96 16.28
CA PHE A 36 17.34 -37.31 16.72
C PHE A 36 17.57 -35.86 17.14
N LEU A 37 18.69 -35.54 17.79
CA LEU A 37 18.98 -34.21 18.31
C LEU A 37 19.06 -33.14 17.19
N PRO A 38 19.72 -33.37 16.04
CA PRO A 38 19.68 -32.42 14.91
C PRO A 38 18.26 -32.18 14.38
N ILE A 39 17.44 -33.24 14.28
CA ILE A 39 16.04 -33.13 13.81
C ILE A 39 15.21 -32.31 14.80
N LEU A 40 15.38 -32.56 16.10
CA LEU A 40 14.70 -31.81 17.16
C LEU A 40 15.10 -30.34 17.13
N ILE A 41 16.39 -30.02 16.97
CA ILE A 41 16.85 -28.63 16.85
C ILE A 41 16.22 -27.96 15.64
N ILE A 42 16.21 -28.62 14.48
CA ILE A 42 15.59 -28.08 13.26
C ILE A 42 14.09 -27.81 13.47
N PHE A 43 13.40 -28.71 14.18
CA PHE A 43 11.99 -28.55 14.50
C PHE A 43 11.74 -27.38 15.46
N VAL A 44 12.51 -27.29 16.56
CA VAL A 44 12.36 -26.22 17.57
C VAL A 44 12.74 -24.85 17.03
N THR A 45 13.72 -24.78 16.11
CA THR A 45 14.18 -23.50 15.54
C THR A 45 13.36 -23.04 14.34
N ASP A 46 12.35 -23.83 13.95
CA ASP A 46 11.64 -23.70 12.69
C ASP A 46 12.59 -23.63 11.48
N GLY A 47 13.73 -24.35 11.54
CA GLY A 47 14.82 -24.22 10.57
C GLY A 47 14.49 -24.72 9.16
N LEU A 48 13.46 -25.57 9.03
CA LEU A 48 12.92 -26.04 7.74
C LEU A 48 11.79 -25.16 7.21
N TRP A 49 11.23 -24.27 8.03
CA TRP A 49 10.14 -23.42 7.62
C TRP A 49 10.70 -22.11 7.09
N ARG A 50 10.38 -21.79 5.85
CA ARG A 50 10.65 -20.48 5.27
C ARG A 50 9.81 -19.47 6.06
N LYS A 51 10.44 -18.73 6.98
CA LYS A 51 9.81 -17.64 7.75
C LYS A 51 9.49 -16.49 6.79
N THR A 52 8.35 -16.59 6.10
CA THR A 52 7.79 -15.48 5.33
C THR A 52 7.06 -14.57 6.32
N ASN A 53 7.77 -13.57 6.84
CA ASN A 53 7.14 -12.49 7.59
C ASN A 53 6.42 -11.56 6.61
N THR A 54 5.25 -11.96 6.14
CA THR A 54 4.33 -11.07 5.42
C THR A 54 3.43 -10.40 6.44
N PHE A 55 3.78 -9.18 6.81
CA PHE A 55 2.93 -8.36 7.67
C PHE A 55 1.88 -7.67 6.81
N ARG A 56 0.60 -7.95 7.10
CA ARG A 56 -0.53 -7.24 6.49
C ARG A 56 -0.88 -6.10 7.43
N GLU A 57 -0.44 -4.90 7.10
CA GLU A 57 -0.88 -3.68 7.77
C GLU A 57 -2.08 -3.11 7.02
N VAL A 58 -3.07 -2.66 7.79
CA VAL A 58 -4.21 -1.92 7.24
C VAL A 58 -3.84 -0.45 7.23
N PRO A 59 -3.80 0.21 6.07
CA PRO A 59 -3.50 1.62 5.99
C PRO A 59 -4.69 2.47 6.44
N ASP A 60 -4.39 3.53 7.19
CA ASP A 60 -5.36 4.58 7.49
C ASP A 60 -5.40 5.58 6.33
N ILE A 61 -6.52 5.62 5.60
CA ILE A 61 -6.73 6.51 4.46
C ILE A 61 -7.75 7.57 4.86
N SER A 62 -7.29 8.81 4.92
CA SER A 62 -8.11 9.97 5.25
C SER A 62 -8.19 10.96 4.09
N LEU A 63 -9.35 11.60 3.94
CA LEU A 63 -9.53 12.68 2.99
C LEU A 63 -8.91 13.96 3.55
N THR A 64 -7.99 14.56 2.80
CA THR A 64 -7.34 15.80 3.23
C THR A 64 -8.25 17.02 3.04
N GLY A 65 -9.25 16.90 2.13
CA GLY A 65 -10.15 17.99 1.76
C GLY A 65 -9.65 18.85 0.59
N ASP A 66 -8.44 18.60 0.10
CA ASP A 66 -7.95 19.26 -1.11
C ASP A 66 -8.52 18.58 -2.36
N PHE A 67 -9.09 19.39 -3.24
CA PHE A 67 -9.67 18.94 -4.50
C PHE A 67 -9.36 19.90 -5.65
N ILE A 68 -9.47 19.37 -6.86
CA ILE A 68 -9.47 20.10 -8.12
C ILE A 68 -10.61 19.53 -8.95
N VAL A 69 -11.53 20.37 -9.38
CA VAL A 69 -12.68 20.01 -10.20
C VAL A 69 -12.69 20.91 -11.43
N TYR A 70 -12.74 20.30 -12.59
CA TYR A 70 -12.82 20.95 -13.87
C TYR A 70 -14.01 20.40 -14.65
N ALA A 71 -15.03 21.23 -14.81
CA ALA A 71 -16.19 20.91 -15.62
C ALA A 71 -16.11 21.71 -16.91
N TYR A 72 -16.31 21.07 -18.07
CA TYR A 72 -16.35 21.79 -19.34
C TYR A 72 -17.54 21.34 -20.19
N GLY A 73 -18.09 22.33 -20.88
CA GLY A 73 -19.18 22.21 -21.82
C GLY A 73 -18.84 22.81 -23.17
N HIS A 74 -19.83 22.89 -24.05
CA HIS A 74 -19.67 23.45 -25.39
C HIS A 74 -19.27 24.93 -25.38
N ASP A 75 -19.85 25.72 -24.46
CA ASP A 75 -19.72 27.18 -24.48
C ASP A 75 -18.88 27.74 -23.33
N ARG A 76 -18.77 27.04 -22.19
CA ARG A 76 -18.07 27.50 -20.99
C ARG A 76 -17.47 26.36 -20.18
N SER A 77 -16.44 26.67 -19.41
CA SER A 77 -15.89 25.77 -18.39
C SER A 77 -15.95 26.38 -17.00
N ILE A 78 -16.00 25.51 -16.00
CA ILE A 78 -16.04 25.83 -14.57
C ILE A 78 -14.81 25.18 -13.96
N VAL A 79 -13.99 25.99 -13.30
CA VAL A 79 -12.86 25.50 -12.50
C VAL A 79 -13.18 25.77 -11.04
N SER A 80 -13.07 24.74 -10.21
CA SER A 80 -13.13 24.89 -8.77
C SER A 80 -12.02 24.08 -8.12
N SER A 81 -11.15 24.72 -7.35
CA SER A 81 -10.09 24.03 -6.64
C SER A 81 -9.90 24.58 -5.23
N SER A 82 -9.30 23.77 -4.37
CA SER A 82 -8.82 24.19 -3.03
C SER A 82 -7.55 25.05 -3.09
N PHE A 83 -6.81 25.01 -4.20
CA PHE A 83 -5.53 25.70 -4.35
C PHE A 83 -5.72 27.12 -4.88
N ALA A 84 -5.33 28.12 -4.08
CA ALA A 84 -5.47 29.53 -4.45
C ALA A 84 -4.77 29.89 -5.77
N VAL A 85 -3.59 29.31 -6.04
CA VAL A 85 -2.81 29.53 -7.26
C VAL A 85 -3.61 29.10 -8.50
N LEU A 86 -4.24 27.93 -8.48
CA LEU A 86 -5.05 27.43 -9.59
C LEU A 86 -6.33 28.25 -9.78
N ASN A 87 -6.99 28.66 -8.70
CA ASN A 87 -8.15 29.53 -8.78
C ASN A 87 -7.81 30.92 -9.34
N SER A 88 -6.61 31.43 -9.04
CA SER A 88 -6.14 32.73 -9.57
C SER A 88 -5.68 32.67 -11.02
N ALA A 89 -5.27 31.49 -11.49
CA ALA A 89 -4.87 31.25 -12.87
C ALA A 89 -6.06 30.96 -13.80
N ALA A 90 -7.29 30.89 -13.28
CA ALA A 90 -8.49 30.69 -14.07
C ALA A 90 -8.70 31.86 -15.04
N SER A 91 -9.00 31.55 -16.30
CA SER A 91 -9.22 32.58 -17.34
C SER A 91 -10.56 33.30 -17.13
N SER A 92 -10.70 34.50 -17.69
CA SER A 92 -11.94 35.29 -17.61
C SER A 92 -13.17 34.60 -18.22
N ASP A 93 -12.95 33.60 -19.08
CA ASP A 93 -14.00 32.81 -19.72
C ASP A 93 -14.49 31.64 -18.84
N GLN A 94 -13.79 31.37 -17.74
CA GLN A 94 -14.11 30.32 -16.78
C GLN A 94 -15.00 30.87 -15.67
N LEU A 95 -16.12 30.19 -15.41
CA LEU A 95 -17.02 30.56 -14.33
C LEU A 95 -16.43 30.15 -12.98
N SER A 96 -16.53 31.07 -12.00
CA SER A 96 -15.90 30.95 -10.69
C SER A 96 -16.53 29.90 -9.77
N THR A 97 -15.64 29.36 -8.94
CA THR A 97 -15.71 28.48 -7.75
C THR A 97 -16.99 28.41 -6.91
N SER A 98 -17.89 29.40 -6.92
CA SER A 98 -19.04 29.45 -5.99
C SER A 98 -20.24 28.58 -6.39
N GLN A 99 -20.15 27.82 -7.49
CA GLN A 99 -21.29 27.08 -8.05
C GLN A 99 -21.25 25.57 -7.80
N ILE A 100 -20.15 25.02 -7.27
CA ILE A 100 -19.98 23.58 -7.03
C ILE A 100 -19.89 23.32 -5.53
N THR A 101 -21.00 22.87 -4.94
CA THR A 101 -21.01 22.32 -3.58
C THR A 101 -20.58 20.85 -3.68
N HIS A 102 -19.56 20.48 -2.93
CA HIS A 102 -19.10 19.11 -2.84
C HIS A 102 -19.31 18.58 -1.43
N HIS A 103 -19.85 17.38 -1.31
CA HIS A 103 -19.88 16.64 -0.04
C HIS A 103 -19.09 15.35 -0.24
N PHE A 104 -18.01 15.22 0.52
CA PHE A 104 -17.20 14.02 0.56
C PHE A 104 -17.43 13.34 1.90
N SER A 105 -17.91 12.10 1.88
CA SER A 105 -17.84 11.28 3.08
C SER A 105 -16.43 10.73 3.20
N ASN A 106 -15.91 10.65 4.43
CA ASN A 106 -14.75 9.80 4.70
C ASN A 106 -15.01 8.41 4.13
N PRO A 107 -13.97 7.74 3.61
CA PRO A 107 -14.14 6.36 3.18
C PRO A 107 -14.67 5.59 4.38
N THR A 108 -15.90 5.07 4.27
CA THR A 108 -16.50 4.30 5.34
C THR A 108 -15.81 2.94 5.41
N ASP A 109 -15.70 2.42 6.63
CA ASP A 109 -14.99 1.18 6.95
C ASP A 109 -15.20 0.06 5.92
N PHE A 110 -14.10 -0.67 5.75
CA PHE A 110 -13.96 -1.93 5.02
C PHE A 110 -15.29 -2.69 4.99
N GLY A 111 -15.92 -2.76 3.83
CA GLY A 111 -17.13 -3.55 3.68
C GLY A 111 -16.79 -5.01 3.99
N GLU A 112 -17.42 -5.58 5.01
CA GLU A 112 -17.48 -7.02 5.22
C GLU A 112 -18.17 -7.61 3.98
N GLU A 113 -17.38 -8.12 3.02
CA GLU A 113 -17.94 -9.10 2.10
C GLU A 113 -18.26 -10.34 2.93
N GLU A 114 -19.53 -10.77 2.88
CA GLU A 114 -19.98 -12.02 3.49
C GLU A 114 -19.09 -13.16 2.99
N ASP A 115 -18.36 -13.73 3.95
CA ASP A 115 -17.54 -14.94 3.88
C ASP A 115 -18.12 -15.98 2.91
N ASN A 116 -17.64 -15.93 1.67
CA ASN A 116 -17.75 -17.02 0.71
C ASN A 116 -16.34 -17.43 0.30
N GLY A 117 -15.60 -17.95 1.28
CA GLY A 117 -14.63 -19.01 1.08
C GLY A 117 -13.38 -18.64 0.28
N PHE A 118 -12.27 -18.50 1.01
CA PHE A 118 -10.91 -18.62 0.51
C PHE A 118 -10.63 -17.82 -0.78
N ASP A 119 -10.78 -16.50 -0.72
CA ASP A 119 -10.04 -15.65 -1.64
C ASP A 119 -9.57 -14.38 -0.92
N ASP A 120 -8.45 -13.87 -1.40
CA ASP A 120 -7.67 -12.77 -0.83
C ASP A 120 -8.57 -11.59 -0.43
N ASP A 121 -8.57 -11.22 0.87
CA ASP A 121 -9.23 -10.01 1.39
C ASP A 121 -8.62 -8.75 0.72
N VAL A 122 -9.06 -8.47 -0.50
CA VAL A 122 -8.77 -7.22 -1.18
C VAL A 122 -9.61 -6.16 -0.48
N GLN A 123 -8.95 -5.32 0.31
CA GLN A 123 -9.62 -4.25 1.05
C GLN A 123 -10.27 -3.27 0.07
N ILE A 124 -11.61 -3.23 0.04
CA ILE A 124 -12.38 -2.33 -0.82
C ILE A 124 -12.76 -1.09 -0.02
N LEU A 125 -12.16 0.06 -0.35
CA LEU A 125 -12.56 1.35 0.20
C LEU A 125 -13.67 1.95 -0.67
N ASN A 126 -14.81 2.29 -0.07
CA ASN A 126 -15.90 2.96 -0.77
C ASN A 126 -15.88 4.46 -0.49
N LEU A 127 -15.81 5.26 -1.55
CA LEU A 127 -15.79 6.71 -1.46
C LEU A 127 -17.00 7.28 -2.20
N ASN A 128 -17.86 7.99 -1.48
CA ASN A 128 -19.08 8.61 -2.02
C ASN A 128 -18.81 10.09 -2.31
N LEU A 129 -18.95 10.46 -3.58
CA LEU A 129 -18.75 11.81 -4.09
C LEU A 129 -20.09 12.37 -4.50
N GLN A 130 -20.49 13.48 -3.88
CA GLN A 130 -21.65 14.24 -4.31
C GLN A 130 -21.21 15.62 -4.79
N PHE A 131 -21.52 15.93 -6.04
CA PHE A 131 -21.37 17.25 -6.62
C PHE A 131 -22.74 17.85 -6.90
N GLN A 132 -22.96 19.08 -6.46
CA GLN A 132 -24.13 19.86 -6.78
C GLN A 132 -23.69 21.13 -7.51
N MET A 133 -24.16 21.27 -8.74
CA MET A 133 -23.85 22.40 -9.62
C MET A 133 -25.07 23.31 -9.72
N SER A 134 -24.87 24.60 -9.46
CA SER A 134 -25.91 25.62 -9.66
C SER A 134 -25.93 26.07 -11.12
N THR A 135 -26.57 25.29 -12.00
CA THR A 135 -26.61 25.58 -13.44
C THR A 135 -28.04 25.80 -13.91
N GLN A 136 -28.48 27.07 -13.99
CA GLN A 136 -29.77 27.39 -14.61
C GLN A 136 -29.74 27.43 -16.14
N ASN A 137 -28.58 27.34 -16.83
CA ASN A 137 -28.51 27.43 -18.31
C ASN A 137 -27.17 26.93 -18.93
N LEU A 138 -26.47 25.98 -18.32
CA LEU A 138 -25.15 25.50 -18.82
C LEU A 138 -25.20 24.01 -19.15
N SER A 139 -24.85 23.65 -20.39
CA SER A 139 -24.61 22.27 -20.80
C SER A 139 -23.17 21.89 -20.46
N ILE A 140 -22.99 21.17 -19.35
CA ILE A 140 -21.71 20.56 -18.99
C ILE A 140 -21.72 19.13 -19.51
N ASP A 141 -20.76 18.81 -20.38
CA ASP A 141 -20.69 17.49 -21.03
C ASP A 141 -19.65 16.59 -20.34
N THR A 142 -18.63 17.17 -19.70
CA THR A 142 -17.56 16.41 -19.07
C THR A 142 -17.11 17.05 -17.76
N LEU A 143 -16.92 16.21 -16.75
CA LEU A 143 -16.41 16.55 -15.43
C LEU A 143 -15.13 15.76 -15.17
N ILE A 144 -14.03 16.49 -14.98
CA ILE A 144 -12.76 15.95 -14.52
C ILE A 144 -12.61 16.36 -13.07
N TYR A 145 -12.32 15.42 -12.18
CA TYR A 145 -12.09 15.73 -10.78
C TYR A 145 -10.85 15.00 -10.26
N ALA A 146 -10.19 15.64 -9.31
CA ALA A 146 -9.04 15.10 -8.63
C ALA A 146 -9.09 15.44 -7.13
N PHE A 147 -8.66 14.50 -6.29
CA PHE A 147 -8.64 14.68 -4.83
C PHE A 147 -7.32 14.23 -4.24
N VAL A 148 -6.91 14.90 -3.17
CA VAL A 148 -5.74 14.52 -2.39
C VAL A 148 -6.18 13.72 -1.17
N LEU A 149 -5.74 12.48 -1.11
CA LEU A 149 -5.91 11.57 0.02
C LEU A 149 -4.62 11.54 0.83
N LYS A 150 -4.73 11.41 2.14
CA LYS A 150 -3.60 11.14 3.02
C LYS A 150 -3.64 9.67 3.41
N PHE A 151 -2.57 8.97 3.10
CA PHE A 151 -2.35 7.58 3.45
C PHE A 151 -1.33 7.52 4.59
N ARG A 152 -1.69 6.82 5.66
CA ARG A 152 -0.86 6.66 6.84
C ARG A 152 -0.73 5.20 7.25
N LEU A 153 0.51 4.78 7.49
CA LEU A 153 0.85 3.53 8.16
C LEU A 153 1.58 3.88 9.45
N ASP A 154 1.28 3.16 10.54
CA ASP A 154 1.84 3.45 11.87
C ASP A 154 2.42 2.21 12.60
N TYR A 155 2.24 1.00 12.08
CA TYR A 155 2.53 -0.23 12.85
C TYR A 155 4.01 -0.67 12.74
N HIS A 156 4.48 -1.16 11.58
CA HIS A 156 5.91 -1.47 11.36
C HIS A 156 6.63 -0.39 10.56
N SER A 157 5.92 0.33 9.69
CA SER A 157 6.48 1.42 8.91
C SER A 157 5.66 2.69 9.13
N VAL A 158 6.29 3.75 9.63
CA VAL A 158 5.65 5.06 9.79
C VAL A 158 5.72 5.81 8.47
N ILE A 159 4.67 5.65 7.66
CA ILE A 159 4.61 6.25 6.33
C ILE A 159 3.48 7.25 6.31
N ASP A 160 3.79 8.50 5.96
CA ASP A 160 2.83 9.55 5.70
C ASP A 160 2.94 9.92 4.22
N MET A 161 1.90 9.68 3.43
CA MET A 161 1.95 10.05 2.03
C MET A 161 0.67 10.70 1.53
N GLU A 162 0.84 11.62 0.59
CA GLU A 162 -0.25 12.17 -0.20
C GLU A 162 -0.44 11.31 -1.45
N LEU A 163 -1.69 11.01 -1.77
CA LEU A 163 -2.11 10.30 -2.96
C LEU A 163 -3.04 11.21 -3.76
N LEU A 164 -2.90 11.21 -5.08
CA LEU A 164 -3.80 11.95 -5.95
C LEU A 164 -4.71 10.95 -6.67
N LEU A 165 -6.01 11.08 -6.48
CA LEU A 165 -7.01 10.35 -7.23
C LEU A 165 -7.51 11.22 -8.37
N THR A 166 -7.62 10.69 -9.58
CA THR A 166 -8.13 11.42 -10.76
C THR A 166 -9.13 10.57 -11.52
N ASP A 167 -10.26 11.15 -11.90
CA ASP A 167 -11.25 10.47 -12.75
C ASP A 167 -11.96 11.48 -13.68
N THR A 168 -12.55 10.95 -14.76
CA THR A 168 -13.26 11.73 -15.78
C THR A 168 -14.63 11.13 -16.04
N LEU A 169 -15.66 11.93 -15.84
CA LEU A 169 -17.04 11.57 -16.04
C LEU A 169 -17.65 12.32 -17.22
N LYS A 170 -18.21 11.58 -18.18
CA LYS A 170 -19.07 12.14 -19.22
C LYS A 170 -20.50 12.25 -18.69
N LEU A 171 -21.07 13.44 -18.80
CA LEU A 171 -22.37 13.77 -18.24
C LEU A 171 -23.40 13.95 -19.36
N PRO A 172 -24.66 13.53 -19.13
CA PRO A 172 -25.77 13.94 -19.96
C PRO A 172 -25.97 15.46 -19.87
N PRO A 173 -26.40 16.11 -20.96
CA PRO A 173 -26.67 17.54 -20.95
C PRO A 173 -27.77 17.87 -19.92
N SER A 174 -27.55 18.92 -19.13
CA SER A 174 -28.46 19.42 -18.07
C SER A 174 -28.45 18.66 -16.74
N THR A 175 -27.36 17.98 -16.39
CA THR A 175 -27.21 17.35 -15.07
C THR A 175 -26.80 18.38 -14.01
N SER A 176 -27.60 18.54 -12.96
CA SER A 176 -27.31 19.48 -11.85
C SER A 176 -26.73 18.81 -10.61
N THR A 177 -26.99 17.52 -10.41
CA THR A 177 -26.49 16.75 -9.26
C THR A 177 -25.87 15.44 -9.73
N ILE A 178 -24.71 15.12 -9.18
CA ILE A 178 -23.95 13.92 -9.54
C ILE A 178 -23.56 13.24 -8.24
N GLN A 179 -24.04 12.02 -8.06
CA GLN A 179 -23.59 11.15 -7.00
C GLN A 179 -22.85 9.98 -7.65
N THR A 180 -21.60 9.77 -7.23
CA THR A 180 -20.81 8.63 -7.70
C THR A 180 -20.15 7.94 -6.52
N THR A 181 -20.22 6.61 -6.51
CA THR A 181 -19.51 5.78 -5.55
C THR A 181 -18.31 5.17 -6.26
N ALA A 182 -17.15 5.27 -5.63
CA ALA A 182 -15.87 4.84 -6.13
C ALA A 182 -15.33 3.72 -5.24
N ARG A 183 -14.86 2.63 -5.84
CA ARG A 183 -14.03 1.63 -5.15
C ARG A 183 -12.58 2.01 -5.34
N LEU A 184 -11.83 2.10 -4.25
CA LEU A 184 -10.41 2.39 -4.29
C LEU A 184 -9.62 1.10 -4.17
N SER A 185 -8.71 0.86 -5.11
CA SER A 185 -7.69 -0.18 -4.99
C SER A 185 -6.32 0.46 -4.86
N VAL A 186 -5.57 0.00 -3.86
CA VAL A 186 -4.22 0.48 -3.56
C VAL A 186 -3.24 -0.55 -4.08
N ASP A 187 -2.30 -0.12 -4.92
CA ASP A 187 -1.21 -0.97 -5.39
C ASP A 187 0.14 -0.42 -4.92
N GLN A 188 0.96 -1.29 -4.36
CA GLN A 188 2.29 -0.97 -3.86
C GLN A 188 3.34 -1.47 -4.84
N SER A 189 3.97 -0.53 -5.53
CA SER A 189 5.00 -0.84 -6.54
C SER A 189 6.34 -1.26 -5.91
N ILE A 190 6.69 -0.72 -4.73
CA ILE A 190 7.99 -0.90 -4.09
C ILE A 190 7.82 -1.14 -2.58
N PRO A 191 8.51 -2.13 -1.98
CA PRO A 191 8.47 -2.37 -0.55
C PRO A 191 9.09 -1.20 0.24
N PHE A 192 8.55 -0.94 1.44
CA PHE A 192 9.10 0.08 2.33
C PHE A 192 10.34 -0.44 3.04
N HIS A 193 11.50 0.14 2.75
CA HIS A 193 12.78 -0.29 3.32
C HIS A 193 13.18 0.46 4.60
N ASN A 194 12.63 1.65 4.84
CA ASN A 194 12.95 2.49 6.00
C ASN A 194 11.73 2.69 6.90
N SER A 195 11.97 2.76 8.20
CA SER A 195 10.92 2.88 9.23
C SER A 195 10.15 4.19 9.20
N LYS A 196 10.66 5.25 8.56
CA LYS A 196 9.96 6.54 8.44
C LYS A 196 10.18 7.18 7.08
N GLN A 197 9.10 7.41 6.34
CA GLN A 197 9.13 8.10 5.04
C GLN A 197 7.92 9.03 4.92
N THR A 198 8.14 10.20 4.34
CA THR A 198 7.07 11.16 4.06
C THR A 198 7.11 11.56 2.60
N PHE A 199 6.00 11.38 1.90
CA PHE A 199 5.87 11.71 0.49
C PHE A 199 4.77 12.75 0.30
N GLN A 200 5.14 13.93 -0.19
CA GLN A 200 4.18 14.99 -0.52
C GLN A 200 4.19 15.20 -2.03
N ILE A 201 3.01 15.13 -2.64
CA ILE A 201 2.83 15.30 -4.09
C ILE A 201 2.63 16.78 -4.40
N ILE A 202 1.93 17.50 -3.52
CA ILE A 202 1.58 18.91 -3.73
C ILE A 202 1.94 19.74 -2.50
N ASP A 203 3.10 20.41 -2.58
CA ASP A 203 3.47 21.45 -1.62
C ASP A 203 2.56 22.69 -1.77
N ARG A 204 1.72 22.92 -0.76
CA ARG A 204 0.77 24.05 -0.70
C ARG A 204 1.45 25.41 -0.50
N SER A 205 2.67 25.42 0.05
CA SER A 205 3.37 26.67 0.39
C SER A 205 4.01 27.32 -0.83
N ARG A 206 4.18 26.56 -1.92
CA ARG A 206 4.77 27.05 -3.16
C ARG A 206 3.80 27.92 -3.94
N GLN A 207 4.33 29.00 -4.48
CA GLN A 207 3.60 29.94 -5.35
C GLN A 207 3.90 29.72 -6.84
N ASP A 208 4.82 28.80 -7.16
CA ASP A 208 5.25 28.54 -8.53
C ASP A 208 4.17 27.79 -9.30
N VAL A 209 3.64 28.40 -10.38
CA VAL A 209 2.62 27.78 -11.23
C VAL A 209 3.13 26.49 -11.89
N GLU A 210 4.43 26.41 -12.20
CA GLU A 210 5.06 25.21 -12.77
C GLU A 210 4.88 23.97 -11.89
N HIS A 211 4.87 24.15 -10.57
CA HIS A 211 4.68 23.06 -9.62
C HIS A 211 3.28 22.46 -9.69
N PHE A 212 2.27 23.26 -10.07
CA PHE A 212 0.89 22.82 -10.22
C PHE A 212 0.55 22.35 -11.64
N GLN A 213 1.50 22.37 -12.58
CA GLN A 213 1.26 21.86 -13.92
C GLN A 213 0.97 20.36 -13.90
N ILE A 214 -0.08 19.96 -14.61
CA ILE A 214 -0.59 18.58 -14.66
C ILE A 214 0.52 17.58 -15.03
N GLN A 215 1.41 17.91 -15.97
CA GLN A 215 2.52 17.03 -16.36
C GLN A 215 3.48 16.77 -15.20
N SER A 216 3.80 17.81 -14.41
CA SER A 216 4.68 17.68 -13.26
C SER A 216 4.03 16.86 -12.14
N VAL A 217 2.73 17.07 -11.91
CA VAL A 217 1.93 16.37 -10.90
C VAL A 217 1.80 14.89 -11.27
N LEU A 218 1.40 14.57 -12.51
CA LEU A 218 1.28 13.20 -12.99
C LEU A 218 2.61 12.45 -12.91
N ARG A 219 3.73 13.12 -13.25
CA ARG A 219 5.06 12.54 -13.09
C ARG A 219 5.38 12.21 -11.63
N ARG A 220 4.97 13.04 -10.68
CA ARG A 220 5.17 12.76 -9.24
C ARG A 220 4.27 11.62 -8.76
N VAL A 221 3.04 11.54 -9.26
CA VAL A 221 2.11 10.44 -8.96
C VAL A 221 2.65 9.11 -9.47
N THR A 222 3.17 9.05 -10.70
CA THR A 222 3.72 7.79 -11.26
C THR A 222 5.05 7.38 -10.63
N GLN A 223 5.78 8.32 -10.02
CA GLN A 223 7.01 8.04 -9.26
C GLN A 223 6.73 7.67 -7.80
N SER A 224 5.49 7.78 -7.34
CA SER A 224 5.09 7.41 -5.98
C SER A 224 5.21 5.89 -5.78
N PRO A 225 5.67 5.42 -4.59
CA PRO A 225 5.75 4.00 -4.29
C PRO A 225 4.36 3.34 -4.22
N ILE A 226 3.32 4.11 -3.93
CA ILE A 226 1.92 3.66 -3.91
C ILE A 226 1.14 4.40 -4.99
N THR A 227 0.38 3.65 -5.76
CA THR A 227 -0.59 4.16 -6.73
C THR A 227 -2.00 3.80 -6.27
N LEU A 228 -2.90 4.77 -6.40
CA LEU A 228 -4.31 4.59 -6.08
C LEU A 228 -5.11 4.56 -7.36
N GLU A 229 -5.87 3.49 -7.56
CA GLU A 229 -6.76 3.35 -8.70
C GLU A 229 -8.21 3.45 -8.25
N MET A 230 -9.00 4.18 -9.03
CA MET A 230 -10.44 4.24 -8.87
C MET A 230 -11.10 3.23 -9.81
N LYS A 231 -11.85 2.29 -9.25
CA LYS A 231 -12.75 1.40 -9.98
C LYS A 231 -14.18 1.83 -9.69
N ARG A 232 -14.96 2.00 -10.74
CA ARG A 232 -16.36 2.44 -10.66
C ARG A 232 -17.30 1.30 -11.04
#